data_AF-A0A2R8F251-F1
#
_entry.id   AF-A0A2R8F251-F1
#
_cell.length_a   1.000
_cell.length_b   1.000
_cell.length_c   1.000
_cell.angle_alpha   90.00
_cell.angle_beta   90.00
_cell.angle_gamma   90.00
#
_symmetry.space_group_name_H-M   'P 1'
#
loop_
_entity.id
_entity.type
_entity.pdbx_description
1 polymer ?
#
loop_
_entity_poly.entity_id
_entity_poly.type
_entity_poly.pdbx_seq_one_letter_code
_entity_poly.pdbx_strand_id
1 'polypeptide(L)'
;MHPLEVAYMVADYSFETDTIITAILHDTIEDTTLTKEKIGQEFGHNIAEQVSDLTRIKDNKKISSREMIQTLYNRNKTELLLIKLFDRFHNIQTVSIKPYEKRQEIILETQQEFIPLAEYLKLPEIAIELNKYCELYAIQNQH
;
A
#
# COMPACT_ATOMS: atom_id res chain seq x y z
N MET A 1 12.05 -4.42 7.85
CA MET A 1 12.41 -3.67 6.63
C MET A 1 11.18 -3.64 5.74
N HIS A 2 10.55 -2.47 5.58
CA HIS A 2 9.18 -2.36 5.07
C HIS A 2 8.94 -3.01 3.69
N PRO A 3 9.71 -2.73 2.62
CA PRO A 3 9.40 -3.28 1.29
C PRO A 3 9.49 -4.81 1.22
N LEU A 4 10.40 -5.42 1.99
CA LEU A 4 10.53 -6.88 2.04
C LEU A 4 9.39 -7.53 2.82
N GLU A 5 8.94 -6.90 3.92
CA GLU A 5 7.79 -7.39 4.69
C GLU A 5 6.50 -7.32 3.86
N VAL A 6 6.30 -6.25 3.09
CA VAL A 6 5.17 -6.14 2.14
C VAL A 6 5.26 -7.22 1.07
N ALA A 7 6.42 -7.41 0.43
CA ALA A 7 6.59 -8.44 -0.60
C ALA A 7 6.38 -9.86 -0.06
N TYR A 8 6.81 -10.12 1.18
CA TYR A 8 6.59 -11.41 1.84
C TYR A 8 5.10 -11.68 2.06
N MET A 9 4.34 -10.71 2.59
CA MET A 9 2.90 -10.87 2.76
C MET A 9 2.16 -11.02 1.42
N VAL A 10 2.56 -10.26 0.40
CA VAL A 10 1.98 -10.37 -0.96
C VAL A 10 2.22 -11.75 -1.57
N ALA A 11 3.37 -12.38 -1.29
CA ALA A 11 3.71 -13.71 -1.79
C ALA A 11 2.79 -14.83 -1.28
N ASP A 12 2.07 -14.63 -0.17
CA ASP A 12 1.07 -15.58 0.31
C ASP A 12 -0.20 -15.59 -0.57
N TYR A 13 -0.40 -14.57 -1.40
CA TYR A 13 -1.62 -14.35 -2.19
C TYR A 13 -1.36 -14.22 -3.70
N SER A 14 -0.13 -13.94 -4.13
CA SER A 14 0.26 -13.87 -5.54
C SER A 14 1.55 -14.65 -5.78
N PHE A 15 1.55 -15.49 -6.82
CA PHE A 15 2.72 -16.27 -7.26
C PHE A 15 3.41 -15.63 -8.48
N GLU A 16 2.92 -14.48 -8.95
CA GLU A 16 3.44 -13.80 -10.13
C GLU A 16 4.72 -13.04 -9.79
N THR A 17 5.80 -13.37 -10.51
CA THR A 17 7.13 -12.78 -10.27
C THR A 17 7.10 -11.25 -10.40
N ASP A 18 6.40 -10.72 -11.41
CA ASP A 18 6.24 -9.28 -11.62
C ASP A 18 5.56 -8.59 -10.42
N THR A 19 4.55 -9.24 -9.81
CA THR A 19 3.88 -8.69 -8.62
C THR A 19 4.82 -8.60 -7.43
N ILE A 20 5.65 -9.63 -7.21
CA ILE A 20 6.62 -9.64 -6.11
C ILE A 20 7.70 -8.58 -6.32
N ILE A 21 8.22 -8.46 -7.55
CA ILE A 21 9.20 -7.41 -7.87
C ILE A 21 8.58 -6.02 -7.66
N THR A 22 7.36 -5.80 -8.15
CA THR A 22 6.65 -4.54 -7.94
C THR A 22 6.42 -4.25 -6.45
N ALA A 23 6.08 -5.26 -5.63
CA ALA A 23 5.93 -5.11 -4.18
C ALA A 23 7.25 -4.69 -3.51
N ILE A 24 8.39 -5.23 -3.95
CA ILE A 24 9.71 -4.83 -3.44
C ILE A 24 10.03 -3.36 -3.82
N LEU A 25 9.58 -2.92 -5.00
CA LEU A 25 9.90 -1.61 -5.56
C LEU A 25 8.87 -0.50 -5.26
N HIS A 26 7.74 -0.81 -4.62
CA HIS A 26 6.54 0.04 -4.65
C HIS A 26 6.74 1.49 -4.20
N ASP A 27 7.58 1.73 -3.20
CA ASP A 27 7.86 3.09 -2.67
C ASP A 27 9.15 3.72 -3.24
N THR A 28 9.90 3.01 -4.09
CA THR A 28 11.23 3.47 -4.53
C THR A 28 11.20 4.78 -5.32
N ILE A 29 10.13 5.04 -6.08
CA ILE A 29 9.97 6.30 -6.83
C ILE A 29 9.69 7.48 -5.89
N GLU A 30 9.00 7.27 -4.76
CA GLU A 30 8.71 8.33 -3.79
C GLU A 30 9.87 8.58 -2.82
N ASP A 31 10.53 7.51 -2.38
CA ASP A 31 11.47 7.56 -1.25
C ASP A 31 12.94 7.60 -1.66
N THR A 32 13.25 7.46 -2.96
CA THR A 32 14.64 7.39 -3.45
C THR A 32 14.86 8.22 -4.72
N THR A 33 16.08 8.21 -5.24
CA THR A 33 16.44 8.84 -6.53
C THR A 33 16.21 7.92 -7.74
N LEU A 34 15.62 6.75 -7.53
CA LEU A 34 15.28 5.81 -8.59
C LEU A 34 14.14 6.39 -9.44
N THR A 35 14.26 6.26 -10.76
CA THR A 35 13.24 6.76 -11.69
C THR A 35 12.55 5.61 -12.40
N LYS A 36 11.36 5.88 -12.95
CA LYS A 36 10.61 4.92 -13.77
C LYS A 36 11.46 4.38 -14.93
N GLU A 37 12.26 5.23 -15.56
CA GLU A 37 13.13 4.85 -16.68
C GLU A 37 14.19 3.85 -16.23
N LYS A 38 14.83 4.08 -15.06
CA LYS A 38 15.81 3.13 -14.50
C LYS A 38 15.17 1.80 -14.14
N ILE A 39 13.99 1.81 -13.53
CA ILE A 39 13.24 0.57 -13.25
C ILE A 39 12.94 -0.17 -14.55
N GLY A 40 12.55 0.55 -15.61
CA GLY A 40 12.27 -0.04 -16.91
C GLY A 40 13.48 -0.66 -17.60
N GLN A 41 14.67 -0.11 -17.38
CA GLN A 41 15.92 -0.66 -17.90
C GLN A 41 16.33 -1.96 -17.21
N GLU A 42 16.14 -2.05 -15.89
CA GLU A 42 16.58 -3.20 -15.09
C GLU A 42 15.54 -4.32 -15.01
N PHE A 43 14.25 -3.96 -14.89
CA PHE A 43 13.16 -4.90 -14.60
C PHE A 43 12.11 -4.96 -15.72
N GLY A 44 12.22 -4.11 -16.74
CA GLY A 44 11.31 -4.08 -17.87
C GLY A 44 10.12 -3.13 -17.70
N HIS A 45 9.50 -2.81 -18.83
CA HIS A 45 8.49 -1.76 -18.93
C HIS A 45 7.24 -2.03 -18.07
N ASN A 46 6.77 -3.28 -18.01
CA ASN A 46 5.57 -3.64 -17.25
C ASN A 46 5.72 -3.31 -15.75
N ILE A 47 6.85 -3.70 -15.15
CA ILE A 47 7.14 -3.45 -13.74
C ILE A 47 7.30 -1.94 -13.49
N ALA A 48 7.97 -1.22 -14.38
CA ALA A 48 8.09 0.23 -14.28
C ALA A 48 6.73 0.95 -14.31
N GLU A 49 5.79 0.51 -15.17
CA GLU A 49 4.41 1.01 -15.18
C GLU A 49 3.68 0.68 -13.88
N GLN A 50 3.81 -0.54 -13.37
CA GLN A 50 3.15 -0.96 -12.13
C GLN A 50 3.64 -0.16 -10.91
N VAL A 51 4.95 0.03 -10.75
CA VAL A 51 5.52 0.84 -9.66
C VAL A 51 5.10 2.31 -9.81
N SER A 52 5.08 2.82 -11.04
CA SER A 52 4.57 4.17 -11.33
C SER A 52 3.09 4.31 -10.98
N ASP A 53 2.26 3.31 -11.25
CA ASP A 53 0.83 3.29 -10.90
C ASP A 53 0.61 3.32 -9.38
N LEU A 54 1.49 2.67 -8.60
CA LEU A 54 1.49 2.67 -7.13
C LEU A 54 1.98 3.97 -6.48
N THR A 55 2.63 4.86 -7.26
CA THR A 55 3.11 6.17 -6.80
C THR A 55 1.96 7.20 -6.74
N ARG A 56 1.81 7.88 -5.61
CA ARG A 56 0.77 8.90 -5.32
C ARG A 56 1.10 10.27 -5.90
N ILE A 57 2.34 10.51 -6.30
CA ILE A 57 2.73 11.75 -6.96
C ILE A 57 2.39 11.63 -8.45
N LYS A 58 1.36 12.37 -8.89
CA LYS A 58 0.93 12.48 -10.30
C LYS A 58 0.96 13.94 -10.71
N ASP A 59 1.67 14.29 -11.79
CA ASP A 59 1.77 15.65 -12.32
C ASP A 59 2.09 16.72 -11.24
N ASN A 60 3.08 16.45 -10.39
CA ASN A 60 3.49 17.28 -9.25
C ASN A 60 2.40 17.52 -8.18
N LYS A 61 1.35 16.69 -8.16
CA LYS A 61 0.31 16.69 -7.13
C LYS A 61 0.25 15.34 -6.44
N LYS A 62 0.11 15.35 -5.12
CA LYS A 62 -0.10 14.13 -4.34
C LYS A 62 -1.59 13.82 -4.30
N ILE A 63 -1.99 12.70 -4.89
CA ILE A 63 -3.37 12.22 -4.86
C ILE A 63 -3.67 11.51 -3.52
N SER A 64 -4.94 11.44 -3.16
CA SER A 64 -5.41 10.66 -2.01
C SER A 64 -5.28 9.14 -2.27
N SER A 65 -5.23 8.32 -1.22
CA SER A 65 -5.28 6.86 -1.41
C SER A 65 -6.60 6.42 -2.03
N ARG A 66 -7.71 7.11 -1.71
CA ARG A 66 -9.02 6.87 -2.35
C ARG A 66 -8.95 7.02 -3.86
N GLU A 67 -8.41 8.13 -4.36
CA GLU A 67 -8.28 8.38 -5.80
C GLU A 67 -7.39 7.33 -6.49
N MET A 68 -6.28 6.95 -5.84
CA MET A 68 -5.40 5.89 -6.33
C MET A 68 -6.13 4.55 -6.41
N ILE A 69 -6.74 4.12 -5.31
CA ILE A 69 -7.49 2.86 -5.20
C ILE A 69 -8.60 2.81 -6.26
N GLN A 70 -9.38 3.89 -6.40
CA GLN A 70 -10.43 3.97 -7.43
C GLN A 70 -9.86 3.86 -8.86
N THR A 71 -8.71 4.48 -9.11
CA THR A 71 -8.03 4.38 -10.42
C THR A 71 -7.60 2.94 -10.72
N LEU A 72 -7.03 2.25 -9.73
CA LEU A 72 -6.62 0.85 -9.87
C LEU A 72 -7.82 -0.08 -10.04
N TYR A 73 -8.92 0.16 -9.31
CA TYR A 73 -10.18 -0.58 -9.49
C TYR A 73 -10.72 -0.43 -10.90
N ASN A 74 -10.85 0.80 -11.40
CA ASN A 74 -11.39 1.07 -12.74
C ASN A 74 -10.55 0.44 -13.85
N ARG A 75 -9.25 0.21 -13.59
CA ARG A 75 -8.31 -0.43 -14.52
C ARG A 75 -8.16 -1.94 -14.31
N ASN A 76 -8.91 -2.54 -13.39
CA ASN A 76 -8.81 -3.96 -13.01
C ASN A 76 -7.38 -4.38 -12.60
N LYS A 77 -6.68 -3.54 -11.83
CA LYS A 77 -5.30 -3.79 -11.35
C LYS A 77 -5.31 -4.45 -9.96
N THR A 78 -5.85 -5.66 -9.87
CA THR A 78 -6.06 -6.39 -8.61
C THR A 78 -4.76 -6.63 -7.84
N GLU A 79 -3.68 -6.95 -8.53
CA GLU A 79 -2.36 -7.22 -7.94
C GLU A 79 -1.76 -5.95 -7.31
N LEU A 80 -2.00 -4.78 -7.90
CA LEU A 80 -1.54 -3.51 -7.34
C LEU A 80 -2.37 -3.08 -6.13
N LEU A 81 -3.66 -3.37 -6.15
CA LEU A 81 -4.55 -3.18 -5.01
C LEU A 81 -4.14 -4.05 -3.83
N LEU A 82 -3.74 -5.30 -4.09
CA LEU A 82 -3.18 -6.22 -3.09
C LEU A 82 -1.90 -5.65 -2.45
N ILE A 83 -0.98 -5.13 -3.27
CA ILE A 83 0.25 -4.48 -2.77
C ILE A 83 -0.09 -3.27 -1.88
N LYS A 84 -1.02 -2.40 -2.30
CA LYS A 84 -1.44 -1.25 -1.48
C LYS A 84 -2.09 -1.68 -0.17
N LEU A 85 -2.85 -2.77 -0.17
CA LEU A 85 -3.45 -3.30 1.05
C LEU A 85 -2.36 -3.75 2.04
N PHE A 86 -1.37 -4.51 1.58
CA PHE A 86 -0.30 -5.01 2.47
C PHE A 86 0.71 -3.94 2.89
N ASP A 87 0.98 -2.95 2.03
CA ASP A 87 1.66 -1.72 2.42
C ASP A 87 0.93 -1.06 3.59
N ARG A 88 -0.40 -0.87 3.47
CA ARG A 88 -1.19 -0.31 4.58
C ARG A 88 -1.15 -1.19 5.82
N PHE A 89 -1.26 -2.50 5.66
CA PHE A 89 -1.25 -3.45 6.76
C PHE A 89 0.04 -3.30 7.58
N HIS A 90 1.20 -3.29 6.92
CA HIS A 90 2.47 -3.04 7.61
C HIS A 90 2.52 -1.63 8.24
N ASN A 91 2.01 -0.61 7.56
CA ASN A 91 1.98 0.75 8.09
C ASN A 91 1.16 0.87 9.38
N ILE A 92 0.03 0.16 9.49
CA ILE A 92 -0.75 0.20 10.72
C ILE A 92 -0.12 -0.65 11.84
N GLN A 93 0.56 -1.76 11.51
CA GLN A 93 1.33 -2.55 12.49
C GLN A 93 2.45 -1.74 13.16
N THR A 94 3.04 -0.79 12.42
CA THR A 94 4.16 0.02 12.87
C THR A 94 3.76 1.45 13.25
N VAL A 95 2.46 1.77 13.27
CA VAL A 95 1.96 3.15 13.43
C VAL A 95 2.38 3.80 14.74
N SER A 96 2.62 3.02 15.80
CA SER A 96 2.99 3.51 17.14
C SER A 96 4.26 4.37 17.16
N ILE A 97 5.19 4.17 16.22
CA ILE A 97 6.44 4.95 16.13
C ILE A 97 6.27 6.30 15.43
N LYS A 98 5.08 6.57 14.86
CA LYS A 98 4.81 7.79 14.08
C LYS A 98 4.27 8.92 14.99
N PRO A 99 4.47 10.19 14.61
CA PRO A 99 3.86 11.33 15.30
C PRO A 99 2.33 11.23 15.36
N TYR A 100 1.72 11.78 16.41
CA TYR A 100 0.27 11.67 16.68
C TYR A 100 -0.60 12.02 15.47
N GLU A 101 -0.37 13.16 14.83
CA GLU A 101 -1.14 13.60 13.65
C GLU A 101 -1.08 12.56 12.53
N LYS A 102 0.11 12.01 12.27
CA LYS A 102 0.30 10.99 11.25
C LYS A 102 -0.39 9.67 11.61
N ARG A 103 -0.44 9.32 12.90
CA ARG A 103 -1.18 8.15 13.38
C ARG A 103 -2.68 8.31 13.10
N GLN A 104 -3.26 9.47 13.39
CA GLN A 104 -4.67 9.74 13.10
C GLN A 104 -5.00 9.63 11.61
N GLU A 105 -4.15 10.22 10.75
CA GLU A 105 -4.32 10.09 9.30
C GLU A 105 -4.30 8.62 8.84
N ILE A 106 -3.33 7.84 9.31
CA ILE A 106 -3.19 6.42 8.96
C ILE A 106 -4.42 5.63 9.42
N ILE A 107 -4.89 5.83 10.66
CA ILE A 107 -6.04 5.12 11.21
C ILE A 107 -7.31 5.47 10.42
N LEU A 108 -7.57 6.76 10.20
CA LEU A 108 -8.76 7.22 9.48
C LEU A 108 -8.78 6.69 8.04
N GLU A 109 -7.65 6.79 7.34
CA GLU A 109 -7.51 6.29 5.97
C GLU A 109 -7.65 4.77 5.93
N THR A 110 -7.14 4.05 6.93
CA THR A 110 -7.31 2.59 7.05
C THR A 110 -8.78 2.22 7.17
N GLN A 111 -9.52 2.88 8.06
CA GLN A 111 -10.94 2.63 8.29
C GLN A 111 -11.79 2.93 7.05
N GLN A 112 -11.52 4.05 6.37
CA GLN A 112 -12.35 4.53 5.26
C GLN A 112 -12.04 3.85 3.93
N GLU A 113 -10.77 3.50 3.67
CA GLU A 113 -10.34 3.02 2.35
C GLU A 113 -9.86 1.58 2.36
N PHE A 114 -9.07 1.18 3.36
CA PHE A 114 -8.35 -0.09 3.32
C PHE A 114 -9.11 -1.27 3.92
N ILE A 115 -9.98 -1.05 4.90
CA ILE A 115 -10.91 -2.09 5.37
C ILE A 115 -11.88 -2.49 4.24
N PRO A 116 -12.58 -1.55 3.55
CA PRO A 116 -13.41 -1.91 2.39
C PRO A 116 -12.61 -2.55 1.25
N LEU A 117 -11.36 -2.15 1.05
CA LEU A 117 -10.46 -2.77 0.07
C LEU A 117 -10.17 -4.24 0.39
N ALA A 118 -9.90 -4.57 1.66
CA ALA A 118 -9.69 -5.95 2.08
C ALA A 118 -10.94 -6.81 1.82
N GLU A 119 -12.13 -6.29 2.11
CA GLU A 119 -13.39 -6.97 1.81
C GLU A 119 -13.59 -7.18 0.31
N TYR A 120 -13.31 -6.16 -0.52
CA TYR A 120 -13.35 -6.27 -1.97
C TYR A 120 -12.41 -7.35 -2.52
N LEU A 121 -11.19 -7.41 -1.98
CA LEU A 121 -10.18 -8.42 -2.33
C LEU A 121 -10.49 -9.81 -1.75
N LYS A 122 -11.61 -9.96 -1.02
CA LYS A 122 -12.05 -11.18 -0.36
C LYS A 122 -11.05 -11.69 0.67
N LEU A 123 -10.47 -10.77 1.44
CA LEU A 123 -9.53 -11.02 2.53
C LEU A 123 -10.14 -10.57 3.88
N PRO A 124 -11.23 -11.22 4.35
CA PRO A 124 -11.95 -10.79 5.55
C PRO A 124 -11.08 -10.88 6.82
N GLU A 125 -10.13 -11.80 6.89
CA GLU A 125 -9.20 -11.91 8.01
C GLU A 125 -8.32 -10.66 8.12
N ILE A 126 -7.86 -10.13 6.99
CA ILE A 126 -7.07 -8.89 6.95
C ILE A 126 -7.95 -7.69 7.33
N ALA A 127 -9.20 -7.64 6.88
CA ALA A 127 -10.15 -6.59 7.26
C ALA A 127 -10.35 -6.55 8.79
N ILE A 128 -10.52 -7.72 9.42
CA ILE A 128 -10.67 -7.87 10.87
C ILE A 128 -9.41 -7.38 11.60
N GLU A 129 -8.23 -7.79 11.15
CA GLU A 129 -6.96 -7.37 11.77
C GLU A 129 -6.72 -5.85 11.63
N LEU A 130 -6.99 -5.27 10.46
CA LEU A 130 -6.94 -3.81 10.27
C LEU A 130 -7.87 -3.08 11.25
N ASN A 131 -9.10 -3.57 11.43
CA ASN A 131 -10.05 -2.98 12.36
C ASN A 131 -9.54 -3.04 13.81
N LYS A 132 -8.98 -4.18 14.24
CA LYS A 132 -8.39 -4.34 15.57
C LYS A 132 -7.25 -3.34 15.82
N TYR A 133 -6.37 -3.14 14.84
CA TYR A 133 -5.31 -2.13 14.97
C TYR A 133 -5.89 -0.73 15.09
N CYS A 134 -6.88 -0.37 14.28
CA CYS A 134 -7.56 0.93 14.38
C CYS A 134 -8.14 1.18 15.77
N GLU A 135 -8.85 0.19 16.34
CA GLU A 135 -9.44 0.26 17.68
C GLU A 135 -8.36 0.38 18.78
N LEU A 136 -7.32 -0.46 18.72
CA LEU A 136 -6.21 -0.45 19.67
C LEU A 136 -5.56 0.95 19.77
N TYR A 137 -5.26 1.55 18.61
CA TYR A 137 -4.60 2.84 18.58
C TYR A 137 -5.56 3.99 18.88
N ALA A 138 -6.86 3.89 18.58
CA ALA A 138 -7.85 4.89 18.97
C ALA A 138 -7.93 5.07 20.50
N ILE A 139 -7.84 3.97 21.26
CA ILE A 139 -7.90 3.98 22.74
C ILE A 139 -6.63 4.62 23.34
N GLN A 140 -5.46 4.35 22.77
CA GLN A 140 -4.18 4.91 23.25
C GLN A 140 -4.05 6.43 23.08
N ASN A 141 -4.98 7.06 22.37
CA ASN A 141 -5.01 8.51 22.14
C ASN A 141 -5.85 9.29 23.17
N GLN A 142 -6.47 8.60 24.15
CA GLN A 142 -7.30 9.22 25.19
C GLN A 142 -6.55 9.50 26.50
N HIS A 143 -5.24 9.26 26.54
CA HIS A 143 -4.35 9.47 27.69
C HIS A 143 -3.11 10.28 27.28
#